data_AF-A0A821F490-F1
#
_entry.id   AF-A0A821F490-F1
#
_cell.length_a   1.000
_cell.length_b   1.000
_cell.length_c   1.000
_cell.angle_alpha   90.00
_cell.angle_beta   90.00
_cell.angle_gamma   90.00
#
_symmetry.space_group_name_H-M   'P 1'
#
loop_
_entity.id
_entity.type
_entity.pdbx_description
1 polymer ?
#
loop_
_entity_poly.entity_id
_entity_poly.type
_entity_poly.pdbx_seq_one_letter_code
_entity_poly.pdbx_strand_id
1 'polypeptide(L)'
;TWTIAKRRRQLADFPGAKVILDQIEKGPPRKRVGIKSTGSCPRSGAEIQSGRDEKSRIIGKVTSGCPAPSLKLLNVGMAYVETPLSKVGNKVNVN
;
A
#
# COMPACT_ATOMS: atom_id res chain seq x y z
N THR A 1 -2.25 -14.64 5.25
CA THR A 1 -1.14 -14.43 6.21
C THR A 1 0.00 -15.35 5.87
N TRP A 2 1.16 -14.81 5.49
CA TRP A 2 2.28 -15.60 4.98
C TRP A 2 3.47 -15.69 5.96
N THR A 3 3.79 -14.61 6.69
CA THR A 3 4.88 -14.60 7.70
C THR A 3 4.52 -15.28 9.02
N ILE A 4 3.26 -15.16 9.45
CA ILE A 4 2.82 -15.65 10.76
C ILE A 4 2.27 -17.07 10.63
N ALA A 5 3.03 -18.04 11.14
CA ALA A 5 2.67 -19.46 11.13
C ALA A 5 1.32 -19.73 11.83
N LYS A 6 0.61 -20.78 11.38
CA LYS A 6 -0.71 -21.16 11.92
C LYS A 6 -0.68 -21.36 13.44
N ARG A 7 0.32 -22.07 13.97
CA ARG A 7 0.51 -22.30 15.41
C ARG A 7 0.57 -21.00 16.21
N ARG A 8 1.37 -20.01 15.75
CA ARG A 8 1.50 -18.71 16.42
C ARG A 8 0.19 -17.93 16.43
N ARG A 9 -0.61 -18.04 15.37
CA ARG A 9 -1.94 -17.42 15.30
C ARG A 9 -2.92 -18.04 16.29
N GLN A 10 -2.83 -19.36 16.52
CA GLN A 10 -3.69 -20.07 17.47
C GLN A 10 -3.29 -19.79 18.92
N LEU A 11 -1.99 -19.75 19.22
CA LEU A 11 -1.48 -19.52 20.57
C LEU A 11 -1.50 -18.04 20.99
N ALA A 12 -1.54 -17.10 20.03
CA ALA A 12 -1.48 -15.66 20.27
C ALA A 12 -0.30 -15.22 21.16
N ASP A 13 0.82 -15.95 21.09
CA ASP A 13 2.00 -15.87 21.95
C ASP A 13 3.10 -14.96 21.37
N PHE A 14 2.72 -13.83 20.78
CA PHE A 14 3.66 -12.87 20.21
C PHE A 14 3.28 -11.42 20.51
N PRO A 15 4.27 -10.50 20.54
CA PRO A 15 4.00 -9.09 20.79
C PRO A 15 2.98 -8.52 19.79
N GLY A 16 1.93 -7.89 20.30
CA GLY A 16 0.87 -7.31 19.48
C GLY A 16 -0.11 -8.32 18.85
N ALA A 17 -0.10 -9.59 19.29
CA ALA A 17 -0.96 -10.64 18.74
C ALA A 17 -2.43 -10.24 18.65
N LYS A 18 -2.99 -9.60 19.70
CA LYS A 18 -4.38 -9.14 19.71
C LYS A 18 -4.72 -8.24 18.51
N VAL A 19 -3.91 -7.22 18.25
CA VAL A 19 -4.14 -6.25 17.15
C VAL A 19 -3.94 -6.91 15.79
N ILE A 20 -2.90 -7.74 15.67
CA ILE A 20 -2.55 -8.39 14.40
C ILE A 20 -3.62 -9.44 14.03
N LEU A 21 -4.08 -10.25 14.99
CA LEU A 21 -5.13 -11.23 14.76
C LEU A 21 -6.46 -10.58 14.39
N ASP A 22 -6.83 -9.47 15.04
CA ASP A 22 -8.02 -8.68 14.70
C ASP A 22 -7.94 -8.16 13.25
N GLN A 23 -6.78 -7.65 12.82
CA GLN A 23 -6.56 -7.22 11.43
C GLN A 23 -6.52 -8.37 10.41
N ILE A 24 -6.16 -9.57 10.84
CA ILE A 24 -6.21 -10.76 9.99
C ILE A 24 -7.66 -11.19 9.73
N GLU A 25 -8.50 -11.10 10.76
CA GLU A 25 -9.92 -11.48 10.69
C GLU A 25 -10.77 -10.41 10.00
N LYS A 26 -10.71 -9.16 10.46
CA LYS A 26 -11.53 -8.05 9.95
C LYS A 26 -10.95 -7.37 8.70
N GLY A 27 -9.66 -7.59 8.44
CA GLY A 27 -8.91 -6.87 7.43
C GLY A 27 -8.30 -5.57 7.96
N PRO A 28 -7.11 -5.18 7.47
CA PRO A 28 -6.47 -3.94 7.89
C PRO A 28 -7.17 -2.71 7.26
N PRO A 29 -7.11 -1.53 7.89
CA PRO A 29 -7.69 -0.30 7.34
C PRO A 29 -6.95 0.19 6.07
N ARG A 30 -5.65 -0.11 5.98
CA ARG A 30 -4.77 0.23 4.85
C ARG A 30 -3.94 -0.98 4.42
N LYS A 31 -3.63 -1.07 3.14
CA LYS A 31 -2.82 -2.15 2.55
C LYS A 31 -1.61 -1.57 1.82
N ARG A 32 -0.49 -2.29 1.90
CA ARG A 32 0.70 -1.99 1.11
C ARG A 32 0.48 -2.49 -0.31
N VAL A 33 0.65 -1.62 -1.29
CA VAL A 33 0.47 -1.90 -2.72
C VAL A 33 1.71 -1.47 -3.51
N GLY A 34 1.92 -2.10 -4.65
CA GLY A 34 2.85 -1.62 -5.66
C GLY A 34 2.15 -0.62 -6.58
N ILE A 35 2.85 0.46 -6.94
CA ILE A 35 2.37 1.46 -7.90
C ILE A 35 3.32 1.53 -9.08
N LYS A 36 2.76 1.82 -10.26
CA LYS A 36 3.50 2.17 -11.46
C LYS A 36 3.06 3.56 -11.92
N SER A 37 4.01 4.42 -12.25
CA SER A 37 3.76 5.76 -12.78
C SER A 37 4.25 5.83 -14.22
N THR A 38 3.44 6.43 -15.09
CA THR A 38 3.82 6.77 -16.47
C THR A 38 4.44 8.16 -16.59
N GLY A 39 4.29 9.00 -15.56
CA GLY A 39 4.88 10.33 -15.49
C GLY A 39 6.06 10.36 -14.53
N SER A 40 6.13 11.40 -13.70
CA SER A 40 7.16 11.58 -12.67
C SER A 40 7.31 10.36 -11.76
N CYS A 41 8.55 10.15 -11.32
CA CYS A 41 8.88 9.06 -10.41
C CYS A 41 8.23 9.30 -9.04
N PRO A 42 7.45 8.35 -8.49
CA PRO A 42 6.87 8.50 -7.17
C PRO A 42 7.99 8.51 -6.12
N ARG A 43 8.03 9.52 -5.26
CA ARG A 43 9.05 9.65 -4.21
C ARG A 43 8.48 9.35 -2.84
N SER A 44 9.33 8.90 -1.92
CA SER A 44 8.94 8.73 -0.52
C SER A 44 8.40 10.07 0.00
N GLY A 45 7.24 10.03 0.67
CA GLY A 45 6.59 11.25 1.14
C GLY A 45 5.41 11.71 0.28
N ALA A 46 5.38 11.34 -1.00
CA ALA A 46 4.33 11.77 -1.93
C ALA A 46 2.94 11.29 -1.48
N GLU A 47 1.95 12.17 -1.58
CA GLU A 47 0.57 11.87 -1.23
C GLU A 47 -0.15 11.21 -2.39
N ILE A 48 -1.05 10.27 -2.06
CA ILE A 48 -1.89 9.60 -3.04
C ILE A 48 -3.30 10.13 -2.89
N GLN A 49 -3.84 10.64 -3.99
CA GLN A 49 -5.16 11.25 -4.06
C GLN A 49 -6.12 10.38 -4.88
N SER A 50 -7.40 10.44 -4.53
CA SER A 50 -8.47 9.70 -5.20
C SER A 50 -8.71 10.13 -6.66
N GLY A 51 -8.32 11.36 -7.02
CA GLY A 51 -8.53 11.96 -8.33
C GLY A 51 -7.55 13.11 -8.57
N ARG A 52 -7.75 13.87 -9.66
CA ARG A 52 -6.93 15.05 -10.00
C ARG A 52 -7.56 16.39 -9.61
N ASP A 53 -8.79 16.36 -9.10
CA ASP A 53 -9.54 17.57 -8.75
C ASP A 53 -9.10 18.13 -7.39
N GLU A 54 -9.33 19.42 -7.16
CA GLU A 54 -9.02 20.11 -5.90
C GLU A 54 -9.78 19.52 -4.69
N LYS A 55 -10.90 18.83 -4.95
CA LYS A 55 -11.68 18.11 -3.92
C LYS A 55 -11.22 16.68 -3.69
N SER A 56 -10.12 16.26 -4.31
CA SER A 56 -9.61 14.90 -4.17
C SER A 56 -9.13 14.66 -2.73
N ARG A 57 -9.55 13.53 -2.17
CA ARG A 57 -9.16 13.13 -0.82
C ARG A 57 -7.81 12.43 -0.87
N ILE A 58 -6.98 12.68 0.14
CA ILE A 58 -5.77 11.89 0.40
C ILE A 58 -6.21 10.49 0.86
N ILE A 59 -5.87 9.49 0.05
CA ILE A 59 -6.23 8.07 0.24
C ILE A 59 -5.02 7.21 0.60
N GLY A 60 -3.82 7.80 0.65
CA GLY A 60 -2.60 7.06 0.89
C GLY A 60 -1.33 7.89 0.79
N LYS A 61 -0.20 7.20 0.92
CA LYS A 61 1.14 7.80 0.85
C LYS A 61 2.14 6.83 0.24
N VAL A 62 3.03 7.36 -0.61
CA VAL A 62 4.17 6.64 -1.16
C VAL A 62 5.24 6.48 -0.08
N THR A 63 5.71 5.26 0.11
CA THR A 63 6.79 4.92 1.05
C THR A 63 8.15 4.90 0.37
N SER A 64 8.21 4.44 -0.88
CA SER A 64 9.44 4.37 -1.67
C SER A 64 9.11 4.38 -3.15
N GLY A 65 10.06 4.83 -3.99
CA GLY A 65 9.93 4.71 -5.43
C GLY A 65 11.17 5.15 -6.19
N CYS A 66 11.37 4.51 -7.34
CA CYS A 66 12.51 4.70 -8.22
C CYS A 66 12.15 4.34 -9.68
N PRO A 67 12.93 4.84 -10.66
CA PRO A 67 12.90 4.28 -12.00
C PRO A 67 13.40 2.83 -11.96
N ALA A 68 12.72 1.91 -12.64
CA ALA A 68 13.11 0.50 -12.73
C ALA A 68 13.81 0.21 -14.08
N PRO A 69 15.15 0.02 -14.11
CA PRO A 69 15.88 -0.23 -15.35
C PRO A 69 15.39 -1.49 -16.08
N SER A 70 15.10 -2.56 -15.34
CA SER A 70 14.64 -3.84 -15.88
C SER A 70 13.24 -3.79 -16.50
N LEU A 71 12.44 -2.77 -16.19
CA LEU A 71 11.07 -2.61 -16.67
C LEU A 71 10.98 -1.51 -17.74
N LYS A 72 11.99 -1.40 -18.61
CA LYS A 72 12.07 -0.37 -19.66
C LYS A 72 11.95 1.06 -19.11
N LEU A 73 12.64 1.33 -18.00
CA LEU A 73 12.64 2.62 -17.30
C LEU A 73 11.26 3.09 -16.82
N LEU A 74 10.32 2.17 -16.60
CA LEU A 74 9.07 2.49 -15.92
C LEU A 74 9.34 2.94 -14.48
N ASN A 75 8.60 3.94 -14.01
CA ASN A 75 8.67 4.38 -12.64
C ASN A 75 7.81 3.49 -11.74
N VAL A 76 8.41 2.92 -10.71
CA VAL A 76 7.74 2.02 -9.76
C VAL A 76 7.88 2.53 -8.34
N GLY A 77 6.96 2.13 -7.47
CA GLY A 77 7.02 2.47 -6.07
C GLY A 77 6.17 1.56 -5.19
N MET A 78 6.32 1.74 -3.88
CA MET A 78 5.46 1.15 -2.87
C MET A 78 4.70 2.24 -2.15
N ALA A 79 3.47 1.92 -1.78
CA ALA A 79 2.58 2.84 -1.10
C ALA A 79 1.67 2.11 -0.12
N TYR A 80 1.15 2.84 0.85
CA TYR A 80 -0.04 2.42 1.59
C TYR A 80 -1.25 3.17 1.06
N VAL A 81 -2.32 2.44 0.78
CA VAL A 81 -3.63 3.00 0.40
C VAL A 81 -4.72 2.38 1.26
N GLU A 82 -5.87 3.05 1.36
CA GLU A 82 -7.07 2.47 1.99
C GLU A 82 -7.45 1.13 1.34
N THR A 83 -7.83 0.15 2.17
CA THR A 83 -8.12 -1.22 1.71
C THR A 83 -9.13 -1.33 0.56
N PRO A 84 -10.23 -0.54 0.52
CA PRO A 84 -11.16 -0.57 -0.61
C PRO A 84 -10.52 -0.19 -1.96
N LEU A 85 -9.44 0.59 -1.92
CA LEU A 85 -8.76 1.11 -3.10
C LEU A 85 -7.53 0.29 -3.49
N SER A 86 -7.23 -0.79 -2.76
CA SER A 86 -6.02 -1.61 -2.96
C SER A 86 -6.14 -2.62 -4.11
N LYS A 87 -7.19 -2.56 -4.94
CA LYS A 87 -7.41 -3.49 -6.05
C LYS A 87 -6.38 -3.25 -7.15
N VAL A 88 -5.81 -4.32 -7.70
CA VAL A 88 -4.88 -4.23 -8.84
C VAL A 88 -5.58 -3.57 -10.03
N GLY A 89 -4.88 -2.64 -10.68
CA GLY A 89 -5.38 -1.88 -11.83
C GLY A 89 -6.18 -0.62 -11.46
N ASN A 90 -6.41 -0.36 -10.17
CA ASN A 90 -7.04 0.89 -9.74
C ASN A 90 -6.15 2.10 -10.10
N LYS A 91 -6.77 3.17 -10.61
CA LYS A 91 -6.06 4.40 -11.00
C LYS A 91 -6.07 5.36 -9.82
N VAL A 92 -4.90 5.94 -9.52
CA VAL A 92 -4.73 6.92 -8.45
C VAL A 92 -3.87 8.06 -8.95
N ASN A 93 -4.00 9.22 -8.31
CA ASN A 93 -3.13 10.36 -8.57
C ASN A 93 -2.03 10.42 -7.50
N VAL A 94 -0.79 10.71 -7.91
CA VAL A 94 0.35 10.89 -7.00
C VAL A 94 0.85 12.31 -7.20
N ASN A 95 0.91 13.09 -6.12
CA ASN A 95 1.39 14.47 -6.12
C ASN A 95 2.91 14.52 -5.85
#